data_AF-A0A3N5PXU2-F1
#
_entry.id   AF-A0A3N5PXU2-F1
#
_cell.length_a   1.000
_cell.length_b   1.000
_cell.length_c   1.000
_cell.angle_alpha   90.00
_cell.angle_beta   90.00
_cell.angle_gamma   90.00
#
_symmetry.space_group_name_H-M   'P 1'
#
loop_
_entity.id
_entity.type
_entity.pdbx_description
1 polymer ?
#
loop_
_entity_poly.entity_id
_entity_poly.type
_entity_poly.pdbx_seq_one_letter_code
_entity_poly.pdbx_strand_id
1 'polypeptide(L)'
;EEKPSTPRTNRAIPGLYIYTSSVCDVAATLTPSARGELEITSVHQAYLDRNELKVVQLGRGMAWLDTGTPESLLDASTFIHAIEKRQGLKIGCLEEVALRQGFLSMDDYRRTINDLPSSPYRAYCEQLIPR
;
A
#
# COMPACT_ATOMS: atom_id res chain seq x y z
N GLU A 1 20.17 2.37 -4.88
CA GLU A 1 21.00 1.15 -4.98
C GLU A 1 20.11 -0.04 -4.67
N GLU A 2 20.15 -1.10 -5.46
CA GLU A 2 19.36 -2.33 -5.24
C GLU A 2 20.18 -3.27 -4.34
N LYS A 3 19.64 -3.60 -3.16
CA LYS A 3 20.22 -4.55 -2.19
C LYS A 3 21.75 -4.43 -2.01
N PRO A 4 22.29 -3.24 -1.64
CA PRO A 4 23.73 -3.07 -1.47
C PRO A 4 24.26 -3.87 -0.28
N SER A 5 25.44 -4.48 -0.42
CA SER A 5 26.13 -5.15 0.68
C SER A 5 26.55 -4.17 1.79
N THR A 6 26.78 -2.91 1.44
CA THR A 6 27.11 -1.83 2.38
C THR A 6 26.21 -0.63 2.10
N PRO A 7 25.03 -0.53 2.75
CA PRO A 7 24.07 0.53 2.48
C PRO A 7 24.61 1.89 2.93
N ARG A 8 24.41 2.94 2.11
CA ARG A 8 24.80 4.32 2.47
C ARG A 8 23.99 4.91 3.61
N THR A 9 22.77 4.42 3.82
CA THR A 9 21.84 4.88 4.86
C THR A 9 20.95 3.74 5.34
N ASN A 10 20.34 3.88 6.53
CA ASN A 10 19.32 2.94 7.04
C ASN A 10 17.90 3.22 6.51
N ARG A 11 17.77 3.90 5.36
CA ARG A 11 16.47 4.21 4.76
C ARG A 11 16.19 3.26 3.61
N ALA A 12 15.03 2.63 3.65
CA ALA A 12 14.52 1.79 2.57
C ALA A 12 13.44 2.53 1.77
N ILE A 13 13.33 2.20 0.49
CA ILE A 13 12.21 2.63 -0.34
C ILE A 13 11.14 1.52 -0.26
N PRO A 14 9.94 1.79 0.29
CA PRO A 14 8.86 0.81 0.31
C PRO A 14 8.25 0.61 -1.08
N GLY A 15 7.44 -0.43 -1.23
CA GLY A 15 6.74 -0.79 -2.48
C GLY A 15 5.60 0.14 -2.89
N LEU A 16 5.78 1.46 -2.80
CA LEU A 16 4.79 2.45 -3.23
C LEU A 16 5.47 3.55 -4.05
N TYR A 17 5.07 3.66 -5.32
CA TYR A 17 5.70 4.54 -6.30
C TYR A 17 4.63 5.25 -7.12
N ILE A 18 4.79 6.54 -7.38
CA ILE A 18 3.90 7.34 -8.22
C ILE A 18 4.75 7.92 -9.35
N TYR A 19 4.29 7.72 -10.59
CA TYR A 19 5.00 8.15 -11.78
C TYR A 19 4.12 8.96 -12.72
N THR A 20 4.77 9.76 -13.56
CA THR A 20 4.14 10.32 -14.77
C THR A 20 4.07 9.26 -15.87
N SER A 21 3.36 9.55 -16.96
CA SER A 21 3.18 8.64 -18.08
C SER A 21 4.49 8.19 -18.76
N SER A 22 5.59 8.96 -18.64
CA SER A 22 6.90 8.62 -19.20
C SER A 22 7.52 7.35 -18.61
N VAL A 23 6.94 6.79 -17.54
CA VAL A 23 7.42 5.54 -16.92
C VAL A 23 7.37 4.36 -17.89
N CYS A 24 6.40 4.34 -18.82
CA CYS A 24 6.30 3.28 -19.82
C CYS A 24 7.52 3.27 -20.75
N ASP A 25 7.94 4.45 -21.22
CA ASP A 25 9.11 4.60 -22.09
C ASP A 25 10.40 4.25 -21.33
N VAL A 26 10.52 4.71 -20.08
CA VAL A 26 11.65 4.37 -19.22
C VAL A 26 11.74 2.85 -19.04
N ALA A 27 10.63 2.20 -18.66
CA ALA A 27 10.57 0.76 -18.44
C ALA A 27 10.94 -0.04 -19.71
N ALA A 28 10.50 0.41 -20.89
CA ALA A 28 10.79 -0.23 -22.17
C ALA A 28 12.29 -0.20 -22.54
N THR A 29 13.06 0.76 -22.02
CA THR A 29 14.51 0.88 -22.28
C THR A 29 15.39 0.14 -21.27
N LEU A 30 14.82 -0.47 -20.23
CA LEU A 30 15.59 -1.13 -19.20
C LEU A 30 16.28 -2.39 -19.70
N THR A 31 17.51 -2.60 -19.25
CA THR A 31 18.25 -3.84 -19.42
C THR A 31 18.19 -4.69 -18.15
N PRO A 32 18.14 -6.03 -18.25
CA PRO A 32 18.19 -6.91 -17.09
C PRO A 32 19.43 -6.69 -16.23
N SER A 33 19.28 -6.83 -14.91
CA SER A 33 20.37 -6.78 -13.94
C SER A 33 21.23 -8.05 -13.98
N ALA A 34 22.26 -8.11 -13.12
CA ALA A 34 23.11 -9.29 -12.99
C ALA A 34 22.34 -10.58 -12.60
N ARG A 35 21.15 -10.44 -12.00
CA ARG A 35 20.24 -11.56 -11.68
C ARG A 35 19.15 -11.79 -12.72
N GLY A 36 19.18 -11.09 -13.85
CA GLY A 36 18.24 -11.25 -14.95
C GLY A 36 16.88 -10.56 -14.76
N GLU A 37 16.77 -9.62 -13.82
CA GLU A 37 15.52 -8.91 -13.52
C GLU A 37 15.53 -7.49 -14.10
N LEU A 38 14.35 -6.98 -14.51
CA LEU A 38 14.14 -5.56 -14.77
C LEU A 38 13.84 -4.87 -13.43
N GLU A 39 14.84 -4.16 -12.90
CA GLU A 39 14.77 -3.63 -11.54
C GLU A 39 13.95 -2.33 -11.47
N ILE A 40 13.05 -2.23 -10.50
CA ILE A 40 12.35 -0.96 -10.20
C ILE A 40 13.35 0.14 -9.80
N THR A 41 14.47 -0.24 -9.16
CA THR A 41 15.56 0.68 -8.83
C THR A 41 16.19 1.30 -10.08
N SER A 42 16.20 0.62 -11.23
CA SER A 42 16.65 1.20 -12.50
C SER A 42 15.67 2.25 -13.03
N VAL A 43 14.36 2.06 -12.83
CA VAL A 43 13.36 3.12 -13.10
C VAL A 43 13.64 4.33 -12.22
N HIS A 44 13.81 4.13 -10.91
CA HIS A 44 14.13 5.22 -9.98
C HIS A 44 15.40 5.98 -10.39
N GLN A 45 16.44 5.25 -10.81
CA GLN A 45 17.69 5.84 -11.26
C GLN A 45 17.48 6.73 -12.49
N ALA A 46 16.71 6.27 -13.48
CA ALA A 46 16.42 7.06 -14.68
C ALA A 46 15.70 8.39 -14.37
N TYR A 47 14.77 8.39 -13.41
CA TYR A 47 14.11 9.63 -12.96
C TYR A 47 15.03 10.49 -12.08
N LEU A 48 15.92 9.88 -11.30
CA LEU A 48 16.92 10.59 -10.50
C LEU A 48 17.92 11.31 -11.39
N ASP A 49 18.40 10.66 -12.45
CA ASP A 49 19.34 11.24 -13.43
C ASP A 49 18.74 12.43 -14.19
N ARG A 50 17.40 12.44 -14.35
CA ARG A 50 16.63 13.56 -14.92
C ARG A 50 16.28 14.65 -13.90
N ASN A 51 16.64 14.48 -12.63
CA ASN A 51 16.25 15.35 -11.52
C ASN A 51 14.72 15.47 -11.33
N GLU A 52 13.99 14.41 -11.69
CA GLU A 52 12.52 14.31 -11.63
C GLU A 52 12.04 13.42 -10.47
N LEU A 53 12.96 12.76 -9.76
CA LEU A 53 12.63 11.93 -8.60
C LEU A 53 12.42 12.78 -7.34
N LYS A 54 11.24 12.65 -6.73
CA LYS A 54 10.94 13.20 -5.40
C LYS A 54 10.77 12.07 -4.40
N VAL A 55 11.36 12.23 -3.22
CA VAL A 55 11.25 11.26 -2.11
C VAL A 55 10.47 11.89 -0.96
N VAL A 56 9.39 11.23 -0.54
CA VAL A 56 8.60 11.62 0.64
C VAL A 56 9.02 10.74 1.81
N GLN A 57 9.42 11.37 2.92
CA GLN A 57 9.81 10.64 4.13
C GLN A 57 8.56 10.27 4.93
N LEU A 58 8.37 8.97 5.19
CA LEU A 58 7.39 8.51 6.16
C LEU A 58 7.93 8.78 7.57
N GLY A 59 7.27 9.68 8.29
CA GLY A 59 7.69 10.14 9.60
C GLY A 59 7.48 9.10 10.71
N ARG A 60 7.97 9.44 11.92
CA ARG A 60 7.70 8.65 13.13
C ARG A 60 6.18 8.55 13.35
N GLY A 61 5.72 7.37 13.77
CA GLY A 61 4.30 7.06 13.95
C GLY A 61 3.66 6.34 12.76
N MET A 62 4.33 6.31 11.61
CA MET A 62 3.94 5.44 10.49
C MET A 62 4.47 4.02 10.71
N ALA A 63 3.66 3.02 10.37
CA ALA A 63 4.07 1.62 10.34
C ALA A 63 4.17 1.15 8.89
N TRP A 64 5.34 0.61 8.52
CA TRP A 64 5.53 -0.21 7.33
C TRP A 64 5.75 -1.64 7.82
N LEU A 65 4.74 -2.49 7.62
CA LEU A 65 4.71 -3.85 8.12
C LEU A 65 5.34 -4.80 7.10
N ASP A 66 6.21 -5.69 7.57
CA ASP A 66 6.83 -6.72 6.75
C ASP A 66 5.96 -7.98 6.70
N THR A 67 5.73 -8.51 5.51
CA THR A 67 4.98 -9.75 5.26
C THR A 67 5.83 -10.80 4.54
N GLY A 68 7.16 -10.65 4.56
CA GLY A 68 8.10 -11.52 3.86
C GLY A 68 8.40 -12.85 4.57
N THR A 69 8.07 -12.97 5.86
CA THR A 69 8.27 -14.20 6.64
C THR A 69 7.02 -14.57 7.46
N PRO A 70 6.86 -15.84 7.87
CA PRO A 70 5.74 -16.24 8.74
C PRO A 70 5.70 -15.47 10.07
N GLU A 71 6.85 -15.18 10.67
CA GLU A 71 6.96 -14.40 11.90
C GLU A 71 6.55 -12.95 11.68
N SER A 72 7.07 -12.30 10.64
CA SER A 72 6.71 -10.90 10.32
C SER A 72 5.23 -10.77 9.95
N LEU A 73 4.65 -11.78 9.29
CA LEU A 73 3.22 -11.82 8.98
C LEU A 73 2.34 -11.93 10.25
N LEU A 74 2.78 -12.70 11.25
CA LEU A 74 2.10 -12.77 12.55
C LEU A 74 2.16 -11.44 13.28
N ASP A 75 3.32 -10.77 13.27
CA ASP A 75 3.50 -9.44 13.84
C ASP A 75 2.59 -8.41 13.17
N ALA A 76 2.53 -8.42 11.83
CA ALA A 76 1.65 -7.56 11.07
C ALA A 76 0.17 -7.81 11.43
N SER A 77 -0.23 -9.07 11.53
CA SER A 77 -1.61 -9.45 11.90
C SER A 77 -1.96 -8.98 13.32
N THR A 78 -1.03 -9.12 14.25
CA THR A 78 -1.19 -8.68 15.64
C THR A 78 -1.30 -7.15 15.73
N PHE A 79 -0.48 -6.44 14.95
CA PHE A 79 -0.52 -4.98 14.88
C PHE A 79 -1.87 -4.47 14.37
N ILE A 80 -2.38 -5.02 13.26
CA ILE A 80 -3.70 -4.66 12.72
C ILE A 80 -4.81 -4.97 13.73
N HIS A 81 -4.81 -6.17 14.32
CA HIS A 81 -5.82 -6.56 15.31
C HIS A 81 -5.87 -5.60 16.51
N ALA A 82 -4.71 -5.21 17.04
CA ALA A 82 -4.63 -4.31 18.19
C ALA A 82 -5.21 -2.93 17.89
N ILE A 83 -4.95 -2.39 16.69
CA ILE A 83 -5.48 -1.08 16.29
C ILE A 83 -6.99 -1.15 16.07
N GLU A 84 -7.46 -2.10 15.26
CA GLU A 84 -8.90 -2.22 14.95
C GLU A 84 -9.71 -2.41 16.24
N LYS A 85 -9.24 -3.26 17.15
CA LYS A 85 -9.93 -3.53 18.42
C LYS A 85 -10.01 -2.29 19.32
N ARG A 86 -8.99 -1.42 19.31
CA ARG A 86 -8.93 -0.22 20.15
C ARG A 86 -9.70 0.95 19.57
N GLN A 87 -9.67 1.12 18.24
CA GLN A 87 -10.30 2.25 17.56
C GLN A 87 -11.74 1.97 17.13
N GLY A 88 -12.11 0.69 16.97
CA GLY A 88 -13.42 0.30 16.43
C GLY A 88 -13.55 0.55 14.92
N LEU A 89 -12.45 0.87 14.25
CA LEU A 89 -12.38 1.14 12.81
C LEU A 89 -11.53 0.07 12.12
N LYS A 90 -11.88 -0.25 10.87
CA LYS A 90 -11.10 -1.20 10.06
C LYS A 90 -9.97 -0.52 9.31
N ILE A 91 -8.83 -1.21 9.20
CA ILE A 91 -7.71 -0.79 8.35
C ILE A 91 -7.88 -1.48 6.99
N GLY A 92 -7.91 -0.68 5.91
CA GLY A 92 -8.00 -1.22 4.56
C GLY A 92 -9.40 -1.72 4.15
N CYS A 93 -10.47 -1.27 4.82
CA CYS A 93 -11.84 -1.54 4.37
C CYS A 93 -12.16 -0.80 3.07
N LEU A 94 -12.24 -1.53 1.96
CA LEU A 94 -12.40 -0.95 0.62
C LEU A 94 -13.77 -0.32 0.43
N GLU A 95 -14.83 -0.93 0.98
CA GLU A 95 -16.19 -0.42 0.88
C GLU A 95 -16.32 0.93 1.60
N GLU A 96 -15.72 1.05 2.79
CA GLU A 96 -15.68 2.32 3.52
C GLU A 96 -14.91 3.40 2.74
N VAL A 97 -13.73 3.05 2.20
CA VAL A 97 -12.96 3.98 1.37
C VAL A 97 -13.77 4.42 0.16
N ALA A 98 -14.42 3.50 -0.55
CA ALA A 98 -15.22 3.79 -1.73
C ALA A 98 -16.41 4.70 -1.41
N LEU A 99 -17.10 4.48 -0.28
CA LEU A 99 -18.17 5.35 0.19
C LEU A 99 -17.64 6.75 0.54
N ARG A 100 -16.55 6.85 1.31
CA ARG A 100 -15.98 8.13 1.75
C ARG A 100 -15.38 8.96 0.61
N GLN A 101 -14.82 8.30 -0.40
CA GLN A 101 -14.30 8.95 -1.61
C GLN A 101 -15.40 9.29 -2.63
N GLY A 102 -16.65 8.88 -2.39
CA GLY A 102 -17.77 9.13 -3.29
C GLY A 102 -17.77 8.25 -4.55
N PHE A 103 -17.03 7.14 -4.56
CA PHE A 103 -17.09 6.14 -5.63
C PHE A 103 -18.36 5.30 -5.56
N LEU A 104 -18.95 5.17 -4.36
CA LEU A 104 -20.26 4.57 -4.16
C LEU A 104 -21.22 5.60 -3.56
N SER A 105 -22.44 5.64 -4.09
CA SER A 105 -23.55 6.28 -3.38
C SER A 105 -23.91 5.47 -2.13
N MET A 106 -24.65 6.08 -1.20
CA MET A 106 -25.15 5.34 -0.02
C MET A 106 -26.05 4.16 -0.41
N ASP A 107 -26.80 4.29 -1.50
CA ASP A 107 -27.67 3.21 -1.98
C ASP A 107 -26.87 2.07 -2.64
N ASP A 108 -25.82 2.40 -3.40
CA ASP A 108 -24.88 1.39 -3.92
C ASP A 108 -24.16 0.68 -2.78
N TYR A 109 -23.70 1.44 -1.78
CA TYR A 109 -23.05 0.87 -0.61
C TYR A 109 -23.96 -0.10 0.13
N ARG A 110 -25.21 0.29 0.40
CA ARG A 110 -26.21 -0.60 1.02
C ARG A 110 -26.41 -1.90 0.25
N ARG A 111 -26.52 -1.83 -1.08
CA ARG A 111 -26.62 -3.02 -1.93
C ARG A 111 -25.39 -3.92 -1.77
N THR A 112 -24.18 -3.36 -1.91
CA THR A 112 -22.93 -4.11 -1.75
C THR A 112 -22.86 -4.81 -0.39
N ILE A 113 -23.20 -4.13 0.71
CA ILE A 113 -23.15 -4.70 2.05
C ILE A 113 -24.22 -5.79 2.26
N ASN A 114 -25.40 -5.65 1.65
CA ASN A 114 -26.46 -6.66 1.74
C ASN A 114 -26.06 -7.98 1.08
N ASP A 115 -25.25 -7.93 0.02
CA ASP A 115 -24.76 -9.10 -0.71
C ASP A 115 -23.62 -9.83 0.01
N LEU A 116 -22.97 -9.18 0.99
CA LEU A 116 -21.92 -9.82 1.79
C LEU A 116 -22.50 -10.92 2.70
N PRO A 117 -21.77 -12.03 2.91
CA PRO A 117 -22.18 -13.02 3.90
C PRO A 117 -22.14 -12.44 5.32
N SER A 118 -22.99 -12.98 6.19
CA SER A 118 -22.98 -12.63 7.62
C SER A 118 -21.59 -12.87 8.21
N SER A 119 -20.98 -11.81 8.74
CA SER A 119 -19.62 -11.83 9.28
C SER A 119 -19.36 -10.60 10.15
N PRO A 120 -18.32 -10.62 11.01
CA PRO A 120 -17.87 -9.42 11.71
C PRO A 120 -17.48 -8.26 10.76
N TYR A 121 -17.06 -8.58 9.53
CA TYR A 121 -16.74 -7.58 8.53
C TYR A 121 -18.00 -6.88 8.00
N ARG A 122 -19.04 -7.66 7.65
CA ARG A 122 -20.35 -7.12 7.27
C ARG A 122 -20.94 -6.26 8.40
N ALA A 123 -20.91 -6.77 9.63
CA ALA A 123 -21.43 -6.06 10.79
C ALA A 123 -20.72 -4.70 11.04
N TYR A 124 -19.43 -4.61 10.74
CA TYR A 124 -18.71 -3.33 10.73
C TYR A 124 -19.24 -2.39 9.65
N CYS A 125 -19.36 -2.87 8.41
CA CYS A 125 -19.83 -2.07 7.28
C CYS A 125 -21.26 -1.53 7.51
N GLU A 126 -22.14 -2.34 8.10
CA GLU A 126 -23.51 -1.94 8.44
C GLU A 126 -23.57 -0.76 9.42
N GLN A 127 -22.56 -0.59 10.30
CA GLN A 127 -22.49 0.54 11.24
C GLN A 127 -22.24 1.89 10.54
N LEU A 128 -21.73 1.86 9.30
CA LEU A 128 -21.47 3.07 8.51
C LEU A 128 -22.73 3.58 7.79
N ILE A 129 -23.81 2.80 7.78
CA ILE A 129 -25.09 3.17 7.18
C ILE A 129 -25.85 4.07 8.16
N PRO A 130 -26.27 5.30 7.76
CA PRO A 130 -27.10 6.15 8.59
C PRO A 130 -28.42 5.46 8.95
N ARG A 131 -28.87 5.70 10.18
CA ARG A 131 -30.19 5.27 10.67
C ARG A 131 -31.33 5.94 9.91
#